data_AF-A0A5P9FNP2-F1
#
_entry.id   AF-A0A5P9FNP2-F1
#
_cell.length_a   1.000
_cell.length_b   1.000
_cell.length_c   1.000
_cell.angle_alpha   90.00
_cell.angle_beta   90.00
_cell.angle_gamma   90.00
#
_symmetry.space_group_name_H-M   'P 1'
#
loop_
_entity.id
_entity.type
_entity.pdbx_description
1 polymer ?
#
loop_
_entity_poly.entity_id
_entity_poly.type
_entity_poly.pdbx_seq_one_letter_code
_entity_poly.pdbx_strand_id
1 'polypeptide(L)'
;MTFKIRSAAIAAVLTFGMAQTALADPNWLPITSESEFMRAVAGKELEDRRGNKLRVRTDGTYVAITKGREASGEWRWSGDTLCREAPGDVGSGCQKWEVAGDWVRILPQSGGAERAHRYRFK
;
A
#
# COMPACT_ATOMS: atom_id res chain seq x y z
N MET A 1 45.46 4.66 -60.29
CA MET A 1 44.35 3.81 -60.78
C MET A 1 43.99 2.79 -59.70
N THR A 2 42.86 3.01 -59.04
CA THR A 2 41.93 2.08 -58.33
C THR A 2 42.48 0.81 -57.66
N PHE A 3 42.51 0.81 -56.32
CA PHE A 3 42.56 -0.40 -55.47
C PHE A 3 41.12 -0.80 -55.07
N LYS A 4 40.72 -2.05 -55.39
CA LYS A 4 39.42 -2.64 -55.00
C LYS A 4 39.46 -3.14 -53.56
N ILE A 5 38.57 -2.63 -52.73
CA ILE A 5 38.36 -3.05 -51.33
C ILE A 5 37.57 -4.37 -51.34
N ARG A 6 38.12 -5.43 -50.75
CA ARG A 6 37.37 -6.67 -50.45
C ARG A 6 36.82 -6.59 -49.03
N SER A 7 35.53 -6.34 -48.93
CA SER A 7 34.78 -6.29 -47.68
C SER A 7 34.75 -7.67 -47.01
N ALA A 8 35.25 -7.75 -45.79
CA ALA A 8 34.89 -8.80 -44.82
C ALA A 8 34.18 -8.08 -43.67
N ALA A 9 32.85 -8.07 -43.70
CA ALA A 9 32.05 -7.49 -42.64
C ALA A 9 31.97 -8.50 -41.48
N ILE A 10 32.70 -8.21 -40.40
CA ILE A 10 32.59 -8.92 -39.12
C ILE A 10 31.30 -8.44 -38.45
N ALA A 11 30.33 -9.35 -38.31
CA ALA A 11 29.08 -9.09 -37.61
C ALA A 11 29.32 -9.04 -36.10
N ALA A 12 29.42 -7.83 -35.53
CA ALA A 12 29.40 -7.63 -34.08
C ALA A 12 27.93 -7.65 -33.59
N VAL A 13 27.51 -8.78 -33.02
CA VAL A 13 26.21 -8.89 -32.34
C VAL A 13 26.29 -8.15 -31.01
N LEU A 14 25.77 -6.93 -30.98
CA LEU A 14 25.54 -6.14 -29.76
C LEU A 14 24.33 -6.72 -29.02
N THR A 15 24.57 -7.59 -28.04
CA THR A 15 23.55 -7.98 -27.06
C THR A 15 23.29 -6.80 -26.12
N PHE A 16 22.26 -6.01 -26.44
CA PHE A 16 21.69 -5.02 -25.53
C PHE A 16 21.12 -5.75 -24.31
N GLY A 17 21.84 -5.67 -23.18
CA GLY A 17 21.32 -6.07 -21.89
C GLY A 17 20.12 -5.18 -21.54
N MET A 18 18.92 -5.74 -21.58
CA MET A 18 17.75 -5.09 -21.00
C MET A 18 17.97 -4.97 -19.49
N ALA A 19 18.30 -3.78 -19.02
CA ALA A 19 18.23 -3.44 -17.61
C ALA A 19 16.77 -3.60 -17.18
N GLN A 20 16.45 -4.73 -16.54
CA GLN A 20 15.17 -4.90 -15.87
C GLN A 20 15.16 -3.90 -14.71
N THR A 21 14.43 -2.80 -14.87
CA THR A 21 14.06 -1.97 -13.72
C THR A 21 13.21 -2.83 -12.81
N ALA A 22 13.82 -3.41 -11.78
CA ALA A 22 13.07 -3.93 -10.65
C ALA A 22 12.15 -2.81 -10.20
N LEU A 23 10.83 -3.00 -10.31
CA LEU A 23 9.86 -2.09 -9.73
C LEU A 23 10.14 -2.12 -8.22
N ALA A 24 10.83 -1.11 -7.72
CA ALA A 24 11.06 -0.95 -6.29
C ALA A 24 9.71 -1.01 -5.58
N ASP A 25 9.60 -1.84 -4.53
CA ASP A 25 8.42 -1.80 -3.65
C ASP A 25 8.30 -0.34 -3.16
N PRO A 26 7.10 0.25 -3.15
CA PRO A 26 6.94 1.65 -2.77
C PRO A 26 7.63 1.94 -1.44
N ASN A 27 8.20 3.13 -1.30
CA ASN A 27 8.83 3.52 -0.03
C ASN A 27 7.73 3.74 1.03
N TRP A 28 7.48 2.70 1.83
CA TRP A 28 6.44 2.69 2.86
C TRP A 28 6.92 3.43 4.11
N LEU A 29 6.19 4.48 4.47
CA LEU A 29 6.46 5.30 5.64
C LEU A 29 5.47 4.95 6.77
N PRO A 30 5.95 4.60 7.97
CA PRO A 30 5.09 4.25 9.09
C PRO A 30 4.39 5.49 9.67
N ILE A 31 3.09 5.35 9.92
CA ILE A 31 2.32 6.30 10.70
C ILE A 31 2.41 5.89 12.16
N THR A 32 3.04 6.73 12.97
CA THR A 32 3.38 6.39 14.37
C THR A 32 2.62 7.21 15.40
N SER A 33 1.82 8.18 14.96
CA SER A 33 1.01 9.01 15.86
C SER A 33 -0.40 9.24 15.32
N GLU A 34 -1.34 9.47 16.25
CA GLU A 34 -2.72 9.82 15.91
C GLU A 34 -2.77 11.08 15.05
N SER A 35 -1.99 12.10 15.40
CA SER A 35 -1.98 13.37 14.65
C SER A 35 -1.58 13.16 13.18
N GLU A 36 -0.63 12.26 12.92
CA GLU A 36 -0.19 11.92 11.58
C GLU A 36 -1.26 11.12 10.84
N PHE A 37 -1.87 10.14 11.51
CA PHE A 37 -2.99 9.38 10.97
C PHE A 37 -4.16 10.30 10.57
N MET A 38 -4.49 11.26 11.43
CA MET A 38 -5.56 12.23 11.21
C MET A 38 -5.30 13.12 10.00
N ARG A 39 -4.03 13.50 9.74
CA ARG A 39 -3.66 14.28 8.54
C ARG A 39 -3.59 13.43 7.27
N ALA A 40 -3.04 12.22 7.37
CA ALA A 40 -2.71 11.41 6.21
C ALA A 40 -3.90 10.58 5.71
N VAL A 41 -4.69 10.01 6.62
CA VAL A 41 -5.65 8.93 6.32
C VAL A 41 -7.07 9.24 6.77
N ALA A 42 -7.28 9.74 7.99
CA ALA A 42 -8.62 9.91 8.53
C ALA A 42 -9.48 10.84 7.66
N GLY A 43 -10.77 10.51 7.55
CA GLY A 43 -11.73 11.23 6.73
C GLY A 43 -11.73 10.86 5.24
N LYS A 44 -10.66 10.21 4.73
CA LYS A 44 -10.53 9.78 3.34
C LYS A 44 -11.17 8.41 3.09
N GLU A 45 -11.58 8.16 1.85
CA GLU A 45 -12.04 6.84 1.42
C GLU A 45 -10.84 6.01 0.91
N LEU A 46 -10.79 4.75 1.35
CA LEU A 46 -9.79 3.77 0.96
C LEU A 46 -10.49 2.62 0.24
N GLU A 47 -9.88 2.10 -0.83
CA GLU A 47 -10.40 0.92 -1.53
C GLU A 47 -9.28 -0.05 -1.90
N ASP A 48 -9.51 -1.35 -1.70
CA ASP A 48 -8.59 -2.39 -2.14
C ASP A 48 -8.88 -2.84 -3.57
N ARG A 49 -7.99 -3.66 -4.15
CA ARG A 49 -8.13 -4.18 -5.52
C ARG A 49 -9.36 -5.07 -5.75
N ARG A 50 -10.05 -5.48 -4.68
CA ARG A 50 -11.25 -6.32 -4.71
C ARG A 50 -12.52 -5.48 -4.56
N GLY A 51 -12.39 -4.14 -4.49
CA GLY A 51 -13.51 -3.23 -4.28
C GLY A 51 -13.99 -3.15 -2.83
N ASN A 52 -13.24 -3.71 -1.86
CA ASN A 52 -13.57 -3.50 -0.45
C ASN A 52 -13.21 -2.08 -0.06
N LYS A 53 -14.10 -1.41 0.67
CA LYS A 53 -13.95 -0.02 1.08
C LYS A 53 -13.68 0.08 2.57
N LEU A 54 -12.89 1.07 2.96
CA LEU A 54 -12.66 1.43 4.35
C LEU A 54 -12.64 2.95 4.47
N ARG A 55 -13.38 3.48 5.44
CA ARG A 55 -13.33 4.89 5.83
C ARG A 55 -13.20 4.98 7.32
N VAL A 56 -12.03 5.42 7.78
CA VAL A 56 -11.79 5.75 9.18
C VAL A 56 -12.11 7.24 9.36
N ARG A 57 -13.10 7.56 10.17
CA ARG A 57 -13.60 8.93 10.35
C ARG A 57 -12.84 9.64 11.47
N THR A 58 -12.83 10.96 11.43
CA THR A 58 -12.17 11.83 12.41
C THR A 58 -12.87 11.89 13.76
N ASP A 59 -14.10 11.35 13.86
CA ASP A 59 -14.92 11.33 15.06
C ASP A 59 -14.71 10.07 15.93
N GLY A 60 -13.70 9.25 15.61
CA GLY A 60 -13.44 7.99 16.31
C GLY A 60 -14.24 6.80 15.79
N THR A 61 -15.01 6.92 14.70
CA THR A 61 -15.73 5.80 14.07
C THR A 61 -15.07 5.32 12.79
N TYR A 62 -15.40 4.11 12.34
CA TYR A 62 -15.04 3.64 11.00
C TYR A 62 -16.19 2.87 10.35
N VAL A 63 -16.16 2.82 9.02
CA VAL A 63 -17.04 1.97 8.21
C VAL A 63 -16.18 1.16 7.25
N ALA A 64 -16.43 -0.14 7.17
CA ALA A 64 -15.80 -1.07 6.25
C ALA A 64 -16.88 -1.77 5.42
N ILE A 65 -16.69 -1.84 4.10
CA ILE A 65 -17.55 -2.58 3.19
C ILE A 65 -16.74 -3.72 2.61
N THR A 66 -17.09 -4.95 2.96
CA THR A 66 -16.43 -6.15 2.47
C THR A 66 -17.43 -7.05 1.75
N LYS A 67 -17.18 -7.36 0.48
CA LYS A 67 -18.10 -8.15 -0.36
C LYS A 67 -19.55 -7.65 -0.31
N GLY A 68 -19.74 -6.33 -0.29
CA GLY A 68 -21.05 -5.67 -0.23
C GLY A 68 -21.72 -5.65 1.15
N ARG A 69 -21.10 -6.22 2.20
CA ARG A 69 -21.60 -6.13 3.57
C ARG A 69 -20.91 -5.00 4.30
N GLU A 70 -21.70 -4.14 4.94
CA GLU A 70 -21.21 -3.04 5.76
C GLU A 70 -20.98 -3.51 7.20
N ALA A 71 -19.87 -3.07 7.78
CA ALA A 71 -19.57 -3.18 9.19
C ALA A 71 -19.06 -1.82 9.69
N SER A 72 -19.43 -1.47 10.92
CA SER A 72 -18.99 -0.24 11.57
C SER A 72 -18.51 -0.52 12.97
N GLY A 73 -17.66 0.35 13.48
CA GLY A 73 -17.21 0.32 14.86
C GLY A 73 -16.48 1.59 15.24
N GLU A 74 -15.81 1.52 16.36
CA GLU A 74 -15.01 2.61 16.91
C GLU A 74 -13.52 2.32 16.74
N TRP A 75 -12.72 3.36 16.82
CA TRP A 75 -11.28 3.25 16.85
C TRP A 75 -10.69 4.24 17.84
N ARG A 76 -9.52 3.86 18.37
CA ARG A 76 -8.68 4.71 19.20
C ARG A 76 -7.23 4.53 18.82
N TRP A 77 -6.44 5.58 19.03
CA TRP A 77 -4.99 5.47 18.93
C TRP A 77 -4.40 4.89 20.21
N SER A 78 -3.36 4.05 20.09
CA SER A 78 -2.68 3.43 21.23
C SER A 78 -1.22 3.16 20.88
N GLY A 79 -0.30 3.92 21.48
CA GLY A 79 1.12 3.85 21.14
C GLY A 79 1.37 4.26 19.69
N ASP A 80 1.90 3.33 18.88
CA ASP A 80 2.15 3.49 17.44
C ASP A 80 1.10 2.77 16.57
N THR A 81 -0.08 2.46 17.12
CA THR A 81 -1.11 1.67 16.45
C THR A 81 -2.50 2.30 16.53
N LEU A 82 -3.35 1.90 15.58
CA LEU A 82 -4.79 2.12 15.63
C LEU A 82 -5.48 0.84 16.11
N CYS A 83 -6.21 0.92 17.22
CA CYS A 83 -7.01 -0.15 17.77
C CYS A 83 -8.47 0.03 17.37
N ARG A 84 -9.02 -0.97 16.68
CA ARG A 84 -10.45 -1.04 16.38
C ARG A 84 -11.19 -1.74 17.49
N GLU A 85 -12.40 -1.26 17.74
CA GLU A 85 -13.37 -1.86 18.63
C GLU A 85 -14.65 -2.10 17.81
N ALA A 86 -15.03 -3.37 17.68
CA ALA A 86 -16.16 -3.79 16.86
C ALA A 86 -16.99 -4.83 17.63
N PRO A 87 -18.32 -4.77 17.56
CA PRO A 87 -19.15 -5.84 18.10
C PRO A 87 -19.07 -7.11 17.24
N GLY A 88 -19.10 -8.27 17.89
CA GLY A 88 -19.27 -9.58 17.22
C GLY A 88 -18.09 -10.03 16.36
N ASP A 89 -18.40 -10.69 15.23
CA ASP A 89 -17.44 -11.42 14.40
C ASP A 89 -16.49 -10.55 13.56
N VAL A 90 -16.72 -9.23 13.53
CA VAL A 90 -15.88 -8.27 12.79
C VAL A 90 -14.49 -8.13 13.42
N GLY A 91 -14.39 -8.43 14.72
CA GLY A 91 -13.13 -8.55 15.45
C GLY A 91 -12.50 -7.21 15.84
N SER A 92 -12.24 -7.05 17.13
CA SER A 92 -11.43 -5.96 17.67
C SER A 92 -9.94 -6.27 17.55
N GLY A 93 -9.10 -5.24 17.47
CA GLY A 93 -7.65 -5.43 17.44
C GLY A 93 -6.86 -4.21 17.00
N CYS A 94 -5.57 -4.20 17.31
CA CYS A 94 -4.65 -3.12 16.99
C CYS A 94 -3.80 -3.44 15.76
N GLN A 95 -3.54 -2.40 14.97
CA GLN A 95 -2.85 -2.53 13.68
C GLN A 95 -1.95 -1.33 13.41
N LYS A 96 -0.86 -1.60 12.69
CA LYS A 96 0.08 -0.59 12.21
C LYS A 96 -0.35 -0.11 10.83
N TRP A 97 -0.04 1.14 10.53
CA TRP A 97 -0.43 1.78 9.28
C TRP A 97 0.80 2.39 8.62
N GLU A 98 0.89 2.22 7.31
CA GLU A 98 1.96 2.76 6.49
C GLU A 98 1.40 3.35 5.20
N VAL A 99 2.05 4.39 4.69
CA VAL A 99 1.66 5.09 3.47
C VAL A 99 2.81 5.14 2.47
N ALA A 100 2.48 5.07 1.18
CA ALA A 100 3.43 5.24 0.08
C ALA A 100 2.72 5.87 -1.12
N GLY A 101 2.87 7.18 -1.30
CA GLY A 101 2.14 7.92 -2.35
C GLY A 101 0.63 7.83 -2.17
N ASP A 102 -0.06 7.27 -3.15
CA ASP A 102 -1.52 7.04 -3.15
C ASP A 102 -1.94 5.75 -2.42
N TRP A 103 -0.98 5.00 -1.89
CA TRP A 103 -1.23 3.74 -1.22
C TRP A 103 -1.20 3.86 0.30
N VAL A 104 -2.03 3.02 0.91
CA VAL A 104 -2.04 2.73 2.34
C VAL A 104 -1.90 1.23 2.52
N ARG A 105 -1.15 0.78 3.51
CA ARG A 105 -1.19 -0.61 3.94
C ARG A 105 -1.36 -0.73 5.44
N ILE A 106 -2.13 -1.74 5.82
CA ILE A 106 -2.46 -2.06 7.19
C ILE A 106 -1.75 -3.35 7.57
N LEU A 107 -0.98 -3.32 8.63
CA LEU A 107 -0.21 -4.47 9.12
C LEU A 107 -0.76 -4.95 10.48
N PRO A 108 -0.63 -6.24 10.79
CA PRO A 108 -0.81 -6.73 12.15
C PRO A 108 0.06 -5.95 13.16
N GLN A 109 -0.39 -5.80 14.40
CA GLN A 109 0.42 -5.15 15.44
C GLN A 109 1.81 -5.77 15.61
N SER A 110 1.92 -7.10 15.44
CA SER A 110 3.20 -7.82 15.48
C SER A 110 4.12 -7.57 14.28
N GLY A 111 3.68 -6.76 13.30
CA GLY A 111 4.39 -6.53 12.04
C GLY A 111 4.13 -7.61 10.99
N GLY A 112 4.97 -7.63 9.95
CA GLY A 112 4.89 -8.60 8.84
C GLY A 112 4.23 -8.02 7.58
N ALA A 113 5.06 -7.52 6.66
CA ALA A 113 4.61 -6.89 5.42
C ALA A 113 3.92 -7.88 4.45
N GLU A 114 4.21 -9.17 4.56
CA GLU A 114 3.60 -10.25 3.79
C GLU A 114 2.11 -10.44 4.09
N ARG A 115 1.67 -10.01 5.27
CA ARG A 115 0.26 -10.04 5.71
C ARG A 115 -0.42 -8.68 5.58
N ALA A 116 0.25 -7.70 4.98
CA ALA A 116 -0.28 -6.35 4.87
C ALA A 116 -1.49 -6.31 3.91
N HIS A 117 -2.58 -5.72 4.38
CA HIS A 117 -3.73 -5.44 3.52
C HIS A 117 -3.55 -4.05 2.90
N ARG A 118 -3.50 -3.98 1.56
CA ARG A 118 -3.23 -2.74 0.82
C ARG A 118 -4.52 -2.10 0.28
N TYR A 119 -4.61 -0.78 0.40
CA TYR A 119 -5.66 0.08 -0.13
C TYR A 119 -5.05 1.23 -0.93
N ARG A 120 -5.85 1.85 -1.81
CA ARG A 120 -5.57 3.16 -2.41
C ARG A 120 -6.53 4.21 -1.87
N PHE A 121 -6.05 5.44 -1.76
CA PHE A 121 -6.94 6.59 -1.60
C PHE A 121 -7.83 6.75 -2.84
N LYS A 122 -9.07 7.19 -2.62
CA LYS A 122 -10.04 7.52 -3.65
C LYS A 122 -10.32 9.02 -3.72
#